data_AF-A0A1I4DWB2-F1
#
_entry.id   AF-A0A1I4DWB2-F1
#
_cell.length_a   1.000
_cell.length_b   1.000
_cell.length_c   1.000
_cell.angle_alpha   90.00
_cell.angle_beta   90.00
_cell.angle_gamma   90.00
#
_symmetry.space_group_name_H-M   'P 1'
#
loop_
_entity.id
_entity.type
_entity.pdbx_description
1 polymer ?
#
loop_
_entity_poly.entity_id
_entity_poly.type
_entity_poly.pdbx_seq_one_letter_code
_entity_poly.pdbx_strand_id
1 'polypeptide(L)' 'MTTKLDKPLRRELEIGDKLYTLTIDGHGLKLTEKGHRKGVELSWNEVIGGDDAATPPGA' A
#
# COMPACT_ATOMS: atom_id res chain seq x y z
N MET A 1 -20.01 7.77 -8.70
CA MET A 1 -19.02 8.33 -9.62
C MET A 1 -17.64 7.97 -9.09
N THR A 2 -16.77 7.41 -9.93
CA THR A 2 -15.35 7.19 -9.59
C THR A 2 -14.53 8.34 -10.16
N THR A 3 -13.67 8.94 -9.33
CA THR A 3 -12.74 9.99 -9.76
C THR A 3 -11.45 9.34 -10.19
N LYS A 4 -10.97 9.70 -11.39
CA LYS A 4 -9.70 9.19 -11.90
C LYS A 4 -8.53 9.65 -11.02
N LEU A 5 -7.56 8.76 -10.83
CA LEU A 5 -6.33 9.05 -10.14
C LEU A 5 -5.30 9.64 -11.12
N ASP A 6 -5.31 10.97 -11.28
CA ASP A 6 -4.37 11.65 -12.18
C ASP A 6 -3.01 11.94 -11.54
N LYS A 7 -2.95 12.00 -10.21
CA LYS A 7 -1.73 12.27 -9.42
C LYS A 7 -1.69 11.39 -8.18
N PRO A 8 -0.50 11.09 -7.62
CA PRO A 8 -0.38 10.37 -6.37
C PRO A 8 -1.20 11.02 -5.26
N LEU A 9 -1.94 10.18 -4.56
CA LEU A 9 -3.00 10.57 -3.67
C LEU A 9 -2.64 10.18 -2.24
N ARG A 10 -2.37 11.18 -1.40
CA ARG A 10 -1.87 10.97 -0.03
C ARG A 10 -2.97 11.16 1.02
N ARG A 11 -3.05 10.25 1.97
CA ARG A 11 -4.01 10.26 3.09
C ARG A 11 -3.30 9.97 4.39
N GLU A 12 -3.67 10.68 5.45
CA GLU A 12 -3.32 10.26 6.80
C GLU A 12 -4.32 9.19 7.23
N LEU A 13 -3.82 8.13 7.85
CA LEU A 13 -4.60 7.03 8.42
C LEU A 13 -4.12 6.80 9.84
N GLU A 14 -5.07 6.52 10.73
CA GLU A 14 -4.78 6.03 12.07
C GLU A 14 -5.06 4.52 12.10
N ILE A 15 -4.05 3.72 12.44
CA ILE A 15 -4.16 2.26 12.51
C ILE A 15 -3.62 1.84 13.88
N GLY A 16 -4.52 1.44 14.78
CA GLY A 16 -4.19 1.32 16.20
C GLY A 16 -3.80 2.70 16.76
N ASP A 17 -2.74 2.74 17.57
CA ASP A 17 -2.24 3.98 18.18
C ASP A 17 -1.20 4.73 17.33
N LYS A 18 -1.13 4.41 16.03
CA LYS A 18 -0.08 4.90 15.12
C LYS A 18 -0.67 5.62 13.92
N LEU A 19 -0.04 6.74 13.55
CA LEU A 19 -0.36 7.50 12.35
C LEU A 19 0.49 7.03 11.18
N TYR A 20 -0.16 6.84 10.05
CA TYR A 20 0.43 6.44 8.78
C TYR A 20 0.07 7.43 7.69
N THR A 21 0.92 7.54 6.69
CA THR A 21 0.62 8.16 5.41
C THR A 21 0.44 7.06 4.37
N LEU A 22 -0.77 6.92 3.85
CA LEU A 22 -1.08 6.11 2.68
C LEU A 22 -0.92 6.96 1.43
N THR A 23 -0.07 6.52 0.51
CA THR A 23 0.05 7.06 -0.84
C THR A 23 -0.54 6.04 -1.82
N ILE A 24 -1.46 6.49 -2.66
CA ILE A 24 -2.08 5.69 -3.71
C ILE A 24 -1.66 6.30 -5.05
N ASP A 25 -1.12 5.50 -5.96
CA ASP A 25 -0.74 5.95 -7.30
C ASP A 25 -1.11 4.90 -8.37
N GLY A 26 -0.68 5.15 -9.61
CA GLY A 26 -0.97 4.25 -10.73
C GLY A 26 -0.29 2.88 -10.65
N HIS A 27 0.72 2.71 -9.80
CA HIS A 27 1.47 1.47 -9.64
C HIS A 27 1.00 0.67 -8.42
N GLY A 28 0.54 1.35 -7.37
CA GLY A 28 0.01 0.67 -6.19
C GLY A 28 -0.23 1.57 -4.98
N LEU A 29 0.09 1.01 -3.83
CA LEU A 29 -0.12 1.57 -2.49
C LEU A 29 1.21 1.62 -1.75
N LYS A 30 1.47 2.72 -1.06
CA LYS A 30 2.59 2.85 -0.13
C LYS A 30 2.10 3.35 1.22
N LEU A 31 2.30 2.57 2.26
CA LEU A 31 1.95 2.93 3.63
C LEU A 31 3.23 3.22 4.42
N THR A 32 3.39 4.43 4.91
CA THR A 32 4.58 4.86 5.68
C THR A 32 4.16 5.35 7.06
N GLU A 33 4.74 4.81 8.13
CA GLU A 33 4.51 5.29 9.50
C GLU A 33 5.04 6.73 9.65
N LYS A 34 4.28 7.60 10.31
CA LYS A 34 4.65 9.01 10.51
C LYS A 34 5.96 9.09 11.30
N GLY A 35 6.93 9.85 10.78
CA GLY A 35 8.28 9.94 11.35
C GLY A 35 9.23 8.82 10.90
N HIS A 36 8.76 7.85 10.13
CA HIS A 36 9.57 6.79 9.54
C HIS A 36 9.75 7.00 8.04
N ARG A 37 10.88 6.54 7.50
CA ARG A 37 11.18 6.56 6.06
C ARG A 37 10.97 5.20 5.39
N LYS A 38 10.94 4.13 6.18
CA LYS A 38 10.62 2.78 5.69
C LYS A 38 9.10 2.62 5.73
N GLY A 39 8.52 2.35 4.57
CA GLY A 39 7.10 2.04 4.40
C GLY A 39 6.93 0.70 3.72
N VAL A 40 5.72 0.16 3.79
CA VAL A 40 5.31 -1.03 3.04
C VAL A 40 4.74 -0.57 1.70
N GLU A 41 5.17 -1.20 0.62
CA GLU A 41 4.67 -0.97 -0.73
C GLU A 41 3.96 -2.23 -1.21
N LEU A 42 2.81 -2.06 -1.87
CA LEU A 42 2.04 -3.12 -2.50
C LEU A 42 1.64 -2.66 -3.90
N SER A 43 1.97 -3.44 -4.92
CA SER A 43 1.50 -3.20 -6.29
C SER A 43 0.02 -3.53 -6.43
N TRP A 44 -0.64 -2.99 -7.46
CA TRP A 44 -2.02 -3.36 -7.74
C TRP A 44 -2.20 -4.85 -8.02
N ASN A 45 -1.20 -5.51 -8.61
CA ASN A 45 -1.23 -6.95 -8.84
C ASN A 45 -1.29 -7.73 -7.51
N GLU A 46 -0.52 -7.33 -6.51
CA GLU A 46 -0.57 -7.95 -5.17
C GLU A 46 -1.92 -7.69 -4.49
N VAL A 47 -2.49 -6.50 -4.65
CA VAL A 47 -3.78 -6.13 -4.05
C VAL A 47 -4.95 -6.92 -4.65
N ILE A 48 -4.94 -7.17 -5.95
CA ILE A 48 -5.98 -7.96 -6.62
C ILE A 48 -5.75 -9.47 -6.50
N GLY A 49 -4.71 -9.91 -5.78
CA GLY A 49 -4.41 -11.31 -5.55
C GLY A 49 -3.77 -12.01 -6.76
N GLY A 50 -2.96 -11.29 -7.55
CA GLY A 50 -2.06 -11.91 -8.52
C GLY A 50 -1.21 -12.96 -7.79
N ASP A 51 -1.36 -14.20 -8.21
CA ASP A 51 -0.83 -15.46 -7.71
C ASP A 51 0.70 -15.50 -7.49
N ASP A 52 1.22 -14.70 -6.57
CA ASP A 52 2.58 -14.81 -6.02
C ASP A 52 2.50 -14.88 -4.48
N ALA A 53 1.52 -15.64 -4.00
CA ALA A 53 1.60 -16.24 -2.68
C ALA A 53 2.70 -17.30 -2.72
N ALA A 54 3.97 -16.87 -2.67
CA ALA A 54 5.11 -17.73 -2.44
C ALA A 54 5.04 -18.30 -1.01
N THR A 55 4.14 -19.27 -0.83
CA THR A 55 4.24 -20.30 0.20
C THR A 55 5.46 -21.15 -0.19
N PRO A 56 6.51 -21.24 0.64
CA PRO A 56 7.60 -22.17 0.33
C PRO A 56 7.07 -23.61 0.50
N PRO A 57 7.18 -24.49 -0.52
CA PRO A 57 6.95 -25.91 -0.30
C PRO A 57 8.26 -26.54 0.22
N GLY A 58 8.21 -27.13 1.42
CA GLY A 58 9.24 -28.07 1.89
C GLY A 58 9.76 -27.79 3.29
N ALA A 59 9.07 -28.34 4.28
CA ALA A 59 9.68 -28.95 5.46
C ALA A 59 9.50 -30.46 5.33
#